data_AF-A0A1F8KDW3-F1
#
_entry.id   AF-A0A1F8KDW3-F1
#
_cell.length_a   1.000
_cell.length_b   1.000
_cell.length_c   1.000
_cell.angle_alpha   90.00
_cell.angle_beta   90.00
_cell.angle_gamma   90.00
#
_symmetry.space_group_name_H-M   'P 1'
#
loop_
_entity.id
_entity.type
_entity.pdbx_description
1 polymer ?
#
loop_
_entity_poly.entity_id
_entity_poly.type
_entity_poly.pdbx_seq_one_letter_code
_entity_poly.pdbx_strand_id
1 'polypeptide(L)'
;MKMFKTIAFIMVAMTLLLAACGPAATEAPTMAPTEAPALPTEAPTMAPTEAPITRLTCAEPIKIGLITDVTGALAIYGAHILPSFMLGMEYATGAAGSAGDKFDISVTQENDFMLDDCEIQVFVRDDASTPDTTATIARELIDVEGVNILVGTVSSGATATLQGIAAESKIPLIVAPAAANDITGVNFNEYTFRTSRNNYQDAINECAYLTKQYSTFVQIAPDYAFGQGSAAAFRDSCTLDGGTFVVDDIFAPLDTTDFTPYMEQVLNSGAEAYIVTWAGGGFVPLMQAATDLGVTETMALGATFIDNVLMPIWYGNALGSTSGILYHWSAPNNVVNDFLKTEQKARYGTMPDLFGADGMNAAIMLVEGLKSTSGDASGEALIAAFEGMSFEGPKGTVNIRSEDHVAIQDMYILKLVSLTDPDANFYEYVETTRPEPPCLLPESLKARCGSLPYGSLSGQ
;
A
#
# COMPACT_ATOMS: atom_id res chain seq x y z
N MET A 1 -60.64 13.59 6.41
CA MET A 1 -61.62 14.20 7.35
C MET A 1 -60.89 14.42 8.67
N LYS A 2 -60.59 15.70 8.99
CA LYS A 2 -60.32 16.29 10.33
C LYS A 2 -59.27 15.63 11.26
N MET A 3 -58.40 16.32 11.98
CA MET A 3 -57.97 17.72 12.09
C MET A 3 -57.01 17.75 13.31
N PHE A 4 -55.83 18.36 13.13
CA PHE A 4 -55.28 19.45 13.95
C PHE A 4 -55.29 19.39 15.50
N LYS A 5 -54.13 19.71 16.10
CA LYS A 5 -53.96 20.64 17.23
C LYS A 5 -52.49 21.12 17.42
N THR A 6 -52.15 22.21 16.72
CA THR A 6 -51.62 23.53 17.17
C THR A 6 -51.17 23.67 18.66
N ILE A 7 -49.89 23.98 18.98
CA ILE A 7 -49.19 25.28 19.19
C ILE A 7 -49.60 26.09 20.44
N ALA A 8 -48.58 26.51 21.26
CA ALA A 8 -48.35 27.82 21.93
C ALA A 8 -47.25 27.63 23.01
N PHE A 9 -46.07 28.26 23.11
CA PHE A 9 -45.58 29.66 23.06
C PHE A 9 -46.21 30.61 24.09
N ILE A 10 -45.37 31.17 25.00
CA ILE A 10 -45.53 32.30 25.97
C ILE A 10 -44.44 32.10 27.08
N MET A 11 -43.66 33.03 27.63
CA MET A 11 -43.65 34.51 27.67
C MET A 11 -42.24 35.03 28.03
N VAL A 12 -41.98 36.27 27.61
CA VAL A 12 -40.91 37.20 27.97
C VAL A 12 -41.12 37.79 29.37
N ALA A 13 -40.05 38.12 30.11
CA ALA A 13 -40.06 39.14 31.16
C ALA A 13 -38.72 39.89 31.25
N MET A 14 -38.82 41.17 31.61
CA MET A 14 -37.96 42.30 31.26
C MET A 14 -37.26 42.86 32.52
N THR A 15 -35.98 43.24 32.37
CA THR A 15 -35.21 44.33 33.02
C THR A 15 -35.29 44.61 34.53
N LEU A 16 -34.11 44.77 35.16
CA LEU A 16 -33.83 45.87 36.10
C LEU A 16 -32.31 46.18 36.19
N LEU A 17 -31.95 47.41 35.82
CA LEU A 17 -30.65 48.06 36.07
C LEU A 17 -30.54 48.49 37.54
N LEU A 18 -29.34 48.45 38.11
CA LEU A 18 -28.92 49.31 39.23
C LEU A 18 -27.42 49.61 39.11
N ALA A 19 -27.12 50.88 38.83
CA ALA A 19 -25.79 51.49 38.92
C ALA A 19 -25.60 52.10 40.31
N ALA A 20 -24.36 52.11 40.81
CA ALA A 20 -23.96 52.96 41.94
C ALA A 20 -22.52 53.45 41.75
N CYS A 21 -22.39 54.77 41.71
CA CYS A 21 -21.15 55.56 41.62
C CYS A 21 -20.37 55.58 42.95
N GLY A 22 -19.07 55.87 42.86
CA GLY A 22 -18.25 56.43 43.94
C GLY A 22 -17.16 57.36 43.36
N PRO A 23 -16.74 58.42 44.08
CA PRO A 23 -16.46 59.72 43.46
C PRO A 23 -14.96 60.09 43.35
N ALA A 24 -14.70 61.09 42.51
CA ALA A 24 -13.44 61.84 42.46
C ALA A 24 -13.53 63.11 43.34
N ALA A 25 -12.43 63.45 44.04
CA ALA A 25 -12.19 64.77 44.60
C ALA A 25 -10.66 65.04 44.78
N THR A 26 -10.16 65.93 43.91
CA THR A 26 -9.33 67.14 44.13
C THR A 26 -8.06 67.15 45.01
N GLU A 27 -7.02 67.78 44.43
CA GLU A 27 -5.64 68.13 44.85
C GLU A 27 -5.52 68.91 46.19
N ALA A 28 -4.40 68.95 46.95
CA ALA A 28 -3.00 69.36 46.69
C ALA A 28 -2.13 69.03 47.97
N PRO A 29 -0.79 69.23 48.10
CA PRO A 29 0.13 70.08 47.34
C PRO A 29 1.48 69.44 46.91
N THR A 30 2.19 70.23 46.11
CA THR A 30 3.48 69.99 45.44
C THR A 30 4.65 69.81 46.41
N MET A 31 5.45 68.76 46.22
CA MET A 31 6.85 68.67 46.64
C MET A 31 7.71 68.29 45.43
N ALA A 32 8.73 69.09 45.14
CA ALA A 32 9.76 68.83 44.14
C ALA A 32 10.90 67.96 44.75
N PRO A 33 11.81 67.41 43.93
CA PRO A 33 11.90 65.98 43.64
C PRO A 33 13.02 65.29 44.44
N THR A 34 12.81 64.01 44.77
CA THR A 34 13.90 63.08 45.11
C THR A 34 13.93 62.00 44.03
N GLU A 35 15.06 61.89 43.36
CA GLU A 35 15.31 60.95 42.28
C GLU A 35 15.16 59.51 42.80
N ALA A 36 14.15 58.80 42.29
CA ALA A 36 13.93 57.38 42.58
C ALA A 36 14.57 56.53 41.47
N PRO A 37 15.20 55.39 41.80
CA PRO A 37 15.88 54.53 40.84
C PRO A 37 14.92 53.97 39.79
N ALA A 38 15.38 53.90 38.54
CA ALA A 38 14.61 53.40 37.42
C ALA A 38 14.06 51.99 37.66
N LEU A 39 12.76 51.80 37.39
CA LEU A 39 12.11 50.49 37.27
C LEU A 39 12.72 49.74 36.07
N PRO A 40 12.86 48.40 36.14
CA PRO A 40 13.31 47.62 35.00
C PRO A 40 12.28 47.69 33.88
N THR A 41 12.74 48.03 32.68
CA THR A 41 11.96 47.98 31.44
C THR A 41 11.46 46.55 31.21
N GLU A 42 10.14 46.40 31.02
CA GLU A 42 9.52 45.19 30.50
C GLU A 42 10.20 44.82 29.17
N ALA A 43 10.76 43.61 29.10
CA ALA A 43 11.32 43.09 27.87
C ALA A 43 10.20 42.97 26.82
N PRO A 44 10.42 43.38 25.56
CA PRO A 44 9.41 43.22 24.53
C PRO A 44 9.13 41.74 24.33
N THR A 45 7.88 41.34 24.52
CA THR A 45 7.39 40.01 24.15
C THR A 45 7.56 39.88 22.63
N MET A 46 8.60 39.17 22.19
CA MET A 46 8.76 38.79 20.80
C MET A 46 7.55 37.94 20.42
N ALA A 47 6.74 38.44 19.48
CA ALA A 47 5.81 37.58 18.74
C ALA A 47 6.64 36.44 18.12
N PRO A 48 6.14 35.19 18.14
CA PRO A 48 6.82 34.11 17.46
C PRO A 48 6.93 34.49 15.98
N THR A 49 8.17 34.64 15.51
CA THR A 49 8.45 34.73 14.08
C THR A 49 8.19 33.34 13.54
N GLU A 50 7.04 33.12 12.92
CA GLU A 50 6.84 31.95 12.05
C GLU A 50 7.96 31.98 11.02
N ALA A 51 8.79 30.93 11.01
CA ALA A 51 9.77 30.74 9.97
C ALA A 51 9.03 30.74 8.61
N PRO A 52 9.56 31.39 7.57
CA PRO A 52 8.93 31.36 6.26
C PRO A 52 8.78 29.90 5.83
N ILE A 53 7.53 29.47 5.57
CA ILE A 53 7.24 28.17 4.96
C ILE A 53 7.82 28.24 3.55
N THR A 54 8.93 27.54 3.33
CA THR A 54 9.55 27.42 2.00
C THR A 54 8.60 26.60 1.13
N ARG A 55 7.83 27.28 0.27
CA ARG A 55 6.97 26.61 -0.71
C ARG A 55 7.81 25.95 -1.80
N LEU A 56 7.41 24.76 -2.22
CA LEU A 56 8.05 24.05 -3.33
C LEU A 56 7.63 24.70 -4.66
N THR A 57 8.63 25.03 -5.50
CA THR A 57 8.43 25.62 -6.83
C THR A 57 9.21 24.80 -7.85
N CYS A 58 8.58 24.33 -8.93
CA CYS A 58 9.30 23.73 -10.06
C CYS A 58 9.18 24.60 -11.31
N ALA A 59 10.26 24.67 -12.09
CA ALA A 59 10.32 25.48 -13.31
C ALA A 59 9.54 24.84 -14.48
N GLU A 60 9.48 23.51 -14.49
CA GLU A 60 8.70 22.69 -15.41
C GLU A 60 7.91 21.65 -14.59
N PRO A 61 6.76 21.18 -15.09
CA PRO A 61 5.99 20.15 -14.41
C PRO A 61 6.81 18.87 -14.21
N ILE A 62 6.67 18.27 -13.02
CA ILE A 62 7.27 16.97 -12.70
C ILE A 62 6.35 15.88 -13.28
N LYS A 63 6.90 15.01 -14.11
CA LYS A 63 6.12 14.03 -14.89
C LYS A 63 6.26 12.62 -14.35
N ILE A 64 5.16 11.95 -14.09
CA ILE A 64 5.10 10.61 -13.51
C ILE A 64 4.43 9.66 -14.50
N GLY A 65 5.03 8.51 -14.77
CA GLY A 65 4.40 7.44 -15.55
C GLY A 65 3.83 6.35 -14.65
N LEU A 66 2.51 6.24 -14.55
CA LEU A 66 1.82 5.13 -13.88
C LEU A 66 1.46 4.05 -14.91
N ILE A 67 2.07 2.87 -14.79
CA ILE A 67 1.77 1.69 -15.61
C ILE A 67 1.00 0.69 -14.76
N THR A 68 -0.16 0.27 -15.23
CA THR A 68 -1.00 -0.72 -14.54
C THR A 68 -1.76 -1.59 -15.54
N ASP A 69 -2.41 -2.64 -15.05
CA ASP A 69 -3.23 -3.52 -15.89
C ASP A 69 -4.69 -3.07 -15.89
N VAL A 70 -5.21 -2.71 -17.05
CA VAL A 70 -6.63 -2.33 -17.22
C VAL A 70 -7.39 -3.33 -18.08
N THR A 71 -6.74 -3.97 -19.05
CA THR A 71 -7.41 -4.87 -20.01
C THR A 71 -6.90 -6.30 -20.01
N GLY A 72 -5.79 -6.57 -19.33
CA GLY A 72 -5.12 -7.87 -19.25
C GLY A 72 -5.68 -8.80 -18.18
N ALA A 73 -4.95 -9.90 -17.98
CA ALA A 73 -5.36 -11.00 -17.10
C ALA A 73 -5.40 -10.64 -15.61
N LEU A 74 -4.77 -9.53 -15.21
CA LEU A 74 -4.68 -9.03 -13.84
C LEU A 74 -5.41 -7.69 -13.68
N ALA A 75 -6.30 -7.32 -14.60
CA ALA A 75 -7.05 -6.06 -14.60
C ALA A 75 -7.83 -5.80 -13.29
N ILE A 76 -8.29 -6.86 -12.61
CA ILE A 76 -8.92 -6.75 -11.29
C ILE A 76 -8.00 -6.07 -10.27
N TYR A 77 -6.68 -6.31 -10.34
CA TYR A 77 -5.72 -5.70 -9.42
C TYR A 77 -5.32 -4.29 -9.86
N GLY A 78 -5.27 -4.00 -11.17
CA GLY A 78 -5.08 -2.63 -11.61
C GLY A 78 -6.24 -1.72 -11.23
N ALA A 79 -7.46 -2.26 -11.14
CA ALA A 79 -8.62 -1.57 -10.58
C ALA A 79 -8.51 -1.26 -9.08
N HIS A 80 -7.60 -1.91 -8.33
CA HIS A 80 -7.27 -1.55 -6.95
C HIS A 80 -6.23 -0.42 -6.91
N ILE A 81 -5.22 -0.49 -7.77
CA ILE A 81 -4.09 0.45 -7.82
C ILE A 81 -4.50 1.83 -8.32
N LEU A 82 -5.26 1.88 -9.42
CA LEU A 82 -5.58 3.13 -10.09
C LEU A 82 -6.31 4.14 -9.18
N PRO A 83 -7.45 3.81 -8.53
CA PRO A 83 -8.13 4.75 -7.65
C PRO A 83 -7.29 5.10 -6.42
N SER A 84 -6.59 4.13 -5.84
CA SER A 84 -5.81 4.34 -4.61
C SER A 84 -4.57 5.19 -4.83
N PHE A 85 -3.88 5.06 -5.97
CA PHE A 85 -2.78 5.94 -6.35
C PHE A 85 -3.27 7.38 -6.52
N MET A 86 -4.38 7.60 -7.24
CA MET A 86 -4.94 8.94 -7.44
C MET A 86 -5.36 9.59 -6.12
N LEU A 87 -6.05 8.85 -5.25
CA LEU A 87 -6.40 9.31 -3.91
C LEU A 87 -5.15 9.55 -3.04
N GLY A 88 -4.10 8.73 -3.20
CA GLY A 88 -2.82 8.94 -2.54
C GLY A 88 -2.11 10.21 -2.98
N MET A 89 -2.17 10.56 -4.27
CA MET A 89 -1.66 11.83 -4.78
C MET A 89 -2.43 13.00 -4.18
N GLU A 90 -3.76 12.94 -4.11
CA GLU A 90 -4.57 13.98 -3.45
C GLU A 90 -4.21 14.12 -1.96
N TYR A 91 -4.09 13.00 -1.26
CA TYR A 91 -3.74 12.97 0.15
C TYR A 91 -2.37 13.61 0.40
N ALA A 92 -1.36 13.22 -0.36
CA ALA A 92 0.02 13.61 -0.12
C ALA A 92 0.32 15.04 -0.59
N THR A 93 -0.33 15.50 -1.66
CA THR A 93 -0.21 16.89 -2.17
C THR A 93 -1.14 17.87 -1.43
N GLY A 94 -2.24 17.37 -0.86
CA GLY A 94 -3.28 18.18 -0.23
C GLY A 94 -4.21 18.89 -1.23
N ALA A 95 -4.15 18.52 -2.51
CA ALA A 95 -4.94 19.12 -3.59
C ALA A 95 -5.62 18.06 -4.46
N ALA A 96 -6.83 18.37 -4.93
CA ALA A 96 -7.53 17.51 -5.89
C ALA A 96 -6.82 17.51 -7.26
N GLY A 97 -6.94 16.40 -7.99
CA GLY A 97 -6.40 16.28 -9.35
C GLY A 97 -7.27 16.96 -10.42
N SER A 98 -6.69 17.24 -11.59
CA SER A 98 -7.37 17.86 -12.73
C SER A 98 -8.47 16.98 -13.35
N ALA A 99 -8.46 15.66 -13.11
CA ALA A 99 -9.50 14.73 -13.54
C ALA A 99 -10.85 14.87 -12.79
N GLY A 100 -10.91 15.72 -11.76
CA GLY A 100 -12.10 15.94 -10.94
C GLY A 100 -12.29 14.87 -9.87
N ASP A 101 -13.54 14.67 -9.41
CA ASP A 101 -13.82 13.80 -8.25
C ASP A 101 -13.35 12.35 -8.46
N LYS A 102 -13.48 11.82 -9.68
CA LYS A 102 -13.16 10.42 -10.00
C LYS A 102 -12.26 10.37 -11.23
N PHE A 103 -11.10 9.72 -11.10
CA PHE A 103 -10.28 9.37 -12.25
C PHE A 103 -10.90 8.18 -13.01
N ASP A 104 -11.00 8.30 -14.32
CA ASP A 104 -11.48 7.24 -15.22
C ASP A 104 -10.57 7.17 -16.44
N ILE A 105 -9.80 6.09 -16.55
CA ILE A 105 -8.82 5.92 -17.63
C ILE A 105 -9.48 5.83 -19.02
N SER A 106 -10.77 5.49 -19.10
CA SER A 106 -11.50 5.50 -20.37
C SER A 106 -11.84 6.91 -20.86
N VAL A 107 -11.73 7.91 -20.00
CA VAL A 107 -12.04 9.32 -20.29
C VAL A 107 -10.77 10.15 -20.44
N THR A 108 -9.77 9.96 -19.56
CA THR A 108 -8.49 10.66 -19.60
C THR A 108 -7.35 9.71 -19.21
N GLN A 109 -6.18 9.91 -19.82
CA GLN A 109 -4.94 9.21 -19.45
C GLN A 109 -3.97 10.12 -18.70
N GLU A 110 -4.40 11.32 -18.33
CA GLU A 110 -3.60 12.33 -17.66
C GLU A 110 -4.37 12.86 -16.44
N ASN A 111 -3.64 13.13 -15.35
CA ASN A 111 -4.17 13.78 -14.15
C ASN A 111 -3.09 14.65 -13.52
N ASP A 112 -3.39 15.93 -13.34
CA ASP A 112 -2.44 16.92 -12.85
C ASP A 112 -2.75 17.27 -11.41
N PHE A 113 -1.71 17.36 -10.59
CA PHE A 113 -1.78 17.72 -9.18
C PHE A 113 -0.89 18.92 -8.90
N MET A 114 -1.20 19.64 -7.83
CA MET A 114 -0.37 20.75 -7.36
C MET A 114 0.24 20.42 -6.01
N LEU A 115 1.57 20.44 -5.93
CA LEU A 115 2.33 20.42 -4.68
C LEU A 115 2.91 21.82 -4.46
N ASP A 116 2.27 22.60 -3.58
CA ASP A 116 2.49 24.03 -3.44
C ASP A 116 2.35 24.76 -4.80
N ASP A 117 3.43 25.36 -5.30
CA ASP A 117 3.49 26.10 -6.57
C ASP A 117 4.15 25.24 -7.67
N CYS A 118 4.24 23.93 -7.48
CA CYS A 118 4.77 22.96 -8.44
C CYS A 118 3.70 22.03 -8.99
N GLU A 119 3.64 21.92 -10.33
CA GLU A 119 2.74 21.03 -11.04
C GLU A 119 3.35 19.62 -11.15
N ILE A 120 2.54 18.59 -10.86
CA ILE A 120 2.88 17.18 -11.04
C ILE A 120 1.88 16.57 -12.02
N GLN A 121 2.37 16.06 -13.15
CA GLN A 121 1.55 15.46 -14.21
C GLN A 121 1.67 13.93 -14.16
N VAL A 122 0.56 13.23 -14.00
CA VAL A 122 0.53 11.76 -13.98
C VAL A 122 -0.02 11.24 -15.31
N PHE A 123 0.82 10.52 -16.05
CA PHE A 123 0.47 9.82 -17.27
C PHE A 123 0.16 8.36 -16.95
N VAL A 124 -1.05 7.91 -17.24
CA VAL A 124 -1.50 6.54 -16.99
C VAL A 124 -1.50 5.74 -18.28
N ARG A 125 -0.93 4.53 -18.24
CA ARG A 125 -0.88 3.60 -19.38
C ARG A 125 -1.24 2.18 -18.97
N ASP A 126 -1.95 1.49 -19.84
CA ASP A 126 -2.37 0.09 -19.70
C ASP A 126 -1.39 -0.84 -20.41
N ASP A 127 -0.68 -1.70 -19.66
CA ASP A 127 0.27 -2.65 -20.23
C ASP A 127 -0.29 -4.07 -20.46
N ALA A 128 -1.57 -4.27 -20.11
CA ALA A 128 -2.23 -5.57 -20.13
C ALA A 128 -1.45 -6.69 -19.43
N SER A 129 -0.56 -6.35 -18.48
CA SER A 129 0.35 -7.25 -17.77
C SER A 129 1.33 -8.04 -18.65
N THR A 130 1.68 -7.55 -19.85
CA THR A 130 2.60 -8.24 -20.77
C THR A 130 3.96 -7.55 -20.89
N PRO A 131 5.09 -8.29 -20.80
CA PRO A 131 6.43 -7.71 -20.93
C PRO A 131 6.65 -6.83 -22.17
N ASP A 132 6.17 -7.28 -23.34
CA ASP A 132 6.35 -6.56 -24.60
C ASP A 132 5.60 -5.22 -24.63
N THR A 133 4.36 -5.19 -24.12
CA THR A 133 3.55 -3.97 -24.05
C THR A 133 4.12 -3.03 -23.00
N THR A 134 4.51 -3.54 -21.82
CA THR A 134 5.20 -2.76 -20.78
C THR A 134 6.47 -2.12 -21.34
N ALA A 135 7.27 -2.84 -22.12
CA ALA A 135 8.50 -2.31 -22.72
C ALA A 135 8.25 -1.19 -23.73
N THR A 136 7.13 -1.27 -24.47
CA THR A 136 6.73 -0.25 -25.44
C THR A 136 6.27 1.01 -24.71
N ILE A 137 5.38 0.85 -23.74
CA ILE A 137 4.82 1.94 -22.92
C ILE A 137 5.90 2.64 -22.10
N ALA A 138 6.81 1.89 -21.48
CA ALA A 138 7.89 2.48 -20.70
C ALA A 138 8.75 3.40 -21.57
N ARG A 139 9.11 2.98 -22.79
CA ARG A 139 9.86 3.82 -23.72
C ARG A 139 9.06 5.03 -24.21
N GLU A 140 7.76 4.88 -24.45
CA GLU A 140 6.90 6.03 -24.76
C GLU A 140 6.92 7.07 -23.63
N LEU A 141 6.67 6.63 -22.39
CA LEU A 141 6.66 7.51 -21.21
C LEU A 141 8.02 8.19 -21.01
N ILE A 142 9.13 7.47 -21.23
CA ILE A 142 10.48 8.02 -21.04
C ILE A 142 10.87 8.95 -22.20
N ASP A 143 10.77 8.48 -23.45
CA ASP A 143 11.36 9.15 -24.61
C ASP A 143 10.44 10.22 -25.21
N VAL A 144 9.11 10.05 -25.06
CA VAL A 144 8.11 10.98 -25.62
C VAL A 144 7.58 11.90 -24.53
N GLU A 145 7.06 11.34 -23.43
CA GLU A 145 6.49 12.17 -22.36
C GLU A 145 7.58 12.81 -21.48
N GLY A 146 8.75 12.19 -21.39
CA GLY A 146 9.85 12.68 -20.57
C GLY A 146 9.59 12.51 -19.08
N VAL A 147 9.00 11.38 -18.66
CA VAL A 147 8.71 11.14 -17.25
C VAL A 147 9.99 11.11 -16.40
N ASN A 148 9.91 11.70 -15.22
CA ASN A 148 10.98 11.72 -14.23
C ASN A 148 10.99 10.44 -13.39
N ILE A 149 9.83 9.84 -13.16
CA ILE A 149 9.61 8.68 -12.28
C ILE A 149 8.60 7.74 -12.92
N LEU A 150 8.81 6.43 -12.75
CA LEU A 150 7.87 5.39 -13.12
C LEU A 150 7.25 4.75 -11.88
N VAL A 151 5.98 4.36 -11.97
CA VAL A 151 5.26 3.59 -10.97
C VAL A 151 4.60 2.39 -11.66
N GLY A 152 4.75 1.18 -11.12
CA GLY A 152 4.13 -0.01 -11.66
C GLY A 152 5.01 -1.26 -11.59
N THR A 153 4.59 -2.41 -12.11
CA THR A 153 3.23 -2.71 -12.59
C THR A 153 2.69 -3.96 -11.88
N VAL A 154 1.50 -4.43 -12.25
CA VAL A 154 0.77 -5.53 -11.60
C VAL A 154 1.48 -6.87 -11.75
N SER A 155 1.93 -7.20 -12.96
CA SER A 155 2.64 -8.45 -13.24
C SER A 155 4.10 -8.35 -12.81
N SER A 156 4.59 -9.37 -12.09
CA SER A 156 6.01 -9.43 -11.71
C SER A 156 6.94 -9.64 -12.91
N GLY A 157 6.50 -10.36 -13.94
CA GLY A 157 7.27 -10.53 -15.18
C GLY A 157 7.36 -9.24 -16.00
N ALA A 158 6.24 -8.51 -16.10
CA ALA A 158 6.22 -7.18 -16.70
C ALA A 158 7.09 -6.19 -15.92
N THR A 159 7.03 -6.24 -14.59
CA THR A 159 7.85 -5.40 -13.70
C THR A 159 9.35 -5.66 -13.87
N ALA A 160 9.79 -6.92 -14.04
CA ALA A 160 11.19 -7.22 -14.32
C ALA A 160 11.68 -6.54 -15.63
N THR A 161 10.81 -6.45 -16.64
CA THR A 161 11.10 -5.74 -17.88
C THR A 161 11.15 -4.22 -17.67
N LEU A 162 10.18 -3.67 -16.95
CA LEU A 162 10.13 -2.25 -16.58
C LEU A 162 11.36 -1.83 -15.78
N GLN A 163 11.76 -2.66 -14.82
CA GLN A 163 12.94 -2.45 -13.97
C GLN A 163 14.22 -2.32 -14.78
N GLY A 164 14.43 -3.18 -15.79
CA GLY A 164 15.59 -3.09 -16.66
C GLY A 164 15.64 -1.79 -17.45
N ILE A 165 14.49 -1.36 -17.99
CA ILE A 165 14.37 -0.11 -18.78
C ILE A 165 14.58 1.11 -17.87
N ALA A 166 13.97 1.12 -16.69
CA ALA A 166 14.12 2.20 -15.71
C ALA A 166 15.60 2.37 -15.29
N ALA A 167 16.30 1.28 -15.03
CA ALA A 167 17.73 1.29 -14.70
C ALA A 167 18.61 1.79 -15.87
N GLU A 168 18.35 1.34 -17.11
CA GLU A 168 19.07 1.81 -18.31
C GLU A 168 18.90 3.32 -18.51
N SER A 169 17.68 3.82 -18.32
CA SER A 169 17.32 5.23 -18.47
C SER A 169 17.61 6.09 -17.25
N LYS A 170 18.08 5.49 -16.14
CA LYS A 170 18.33 6.16 -14.85
C LYS A 170 17.12 6.88 -14.27
N ILE A 171 15.94 6.29 -14.47
CA ILE A 171 14.66 6.79 -13.97
C ILE A 171 14.25 5.93 -12.76
N PRO A 172 13.94 6.53 -11.60
CA PRO A 172 13.42 5.79 -10.46
C PRO A 172 12.13 5.05 -10.80
N LEU A 173 12.03 3.81 -10.34
CA LEU A 173 10.84 2.98 -10.42
C LEU A 173 10.34 2.68 -9.00
N ILE A 174 9.08 3.04 -8.72
CA ILE A 174 8.35 2.59 -7.53
C ILE A 174 7.44 1.43 -7.92
N VAL A 175 7.79 0.24 -7.47
CA VAL A 175 7.03 -0.97 -7.73
C VAL A 175 5.81 -1.06 -6.83
N ALA A 176 4.66 -1.11 -7.47
CA ALA A 176 3.38 -1.49 -6.88
C ALA A 176 2.50 -2.13 -7.96
N PRO A 177 1.87 -3.29 -7.74
CA PRO A 177 1.94 -4.17 -6.58
C PRO A 177 2.86 -5.40 -6.70
N ALA A 178 3.64 -5.57 -7.78
CA ALA A 178 4.37 -6.81 -8.03
C ALA A 178 5.19 -7.31 -6.81
N ALA A 179 5.09 -8.62 -6.54
CA ALA A 179 5.57 -9.24 -5.30
C ALA A 179 6.85 -10.08 -5.46
N ALA A 180 7.29 -10.38 -6.69
CA ALA A 180 8.45 -11.26 -6.90
C ALA A 180 9.67 -10.82 -6.06
N ASN A 181 10.27 -11.79 -5.37
CA ASN A 181 11.49 -11.58 -4.58
C ASN A 181 12.62 -10.99 -5.42
N ASP A 182 12.77 -11.46 -6.66
CA ASP A 182 13.84 -11.08 -7.57
C ASP A 182 13.96 -9.56 -7.79
N ILE A 183 12.85 -8.83 -7.77
CA ILE A 183 12.82 -7.37 -8.01
C ILE A 183 13.72 -6.60 -7.02
N THR A 184 13.80 -7.03 -5.76
CA THR A 184 14.72 -6.50 -4.73
C THR A 184 15.72 -7.56 -4.27
N GLY A 185 15.95 -8.55 -5.11
CA GLY A 185 16.85 -9.66 -4.89
C GLY A 185 17.86 -9.72 -6.02
N VAL A 186 17.84 -10.81 -6.80
CA VAL A 186 18.80 -11.04 -7.89
C VAL A 186 18.77 -9.97 -8.99
N ASN A 187 17.63 -9.30 -9.23
CA ASN A 187 17.48 -8.23 -10.22
C ASN A 187 17.64 -6.82 -9.61
N PHE A 188 18.08 -6.73 -8.36
CA PHE A 188 18.24 -5.46 -7.68
C PHE A 188 19.12 -4.47 -8.48
N ASN A 189 18.67 -3.23 -8.52
CA ASN A 189 19.44 -2.06 -8.95
C ASN A 189 19.00 -0.85 -8.12
N GLU A 190 19.86 0.17 -8.07
CA GLU A 190 19.65 1.35 -7.23
C GLU A 190 18.43 2.21 -7.62
N TYR A 191 17.95 2.10 -8.87
CA TYR A 191 16.81 2.88 -9.36
C TYR A 191 15.45 2.26 -8.98
N THR A 192 15.42 1.04 -8.43
CA THR A 192 14.15 0.37 -8.11
C THR A 192 13.89 0.36 -6.62
N PHE A 193 12.70 0.82 -6.25
CA PHE A 193 12.14 0.73 -4.91
C PHE A 193 10.79 0.03 -5.00
N ARG A 194 10.27 -0.50 -3.88
CA ARG A 194 8.90 -1.02 -3.84
C ARG A 194 8.15 -0.50 -2.63
N THR A 195 6.87 -0.22 -2.80
CA THR A 195 5.93 -0.01 -1.69
C THR A 195 5.07 -1.24 -1.45
N SER A 196 5.04 -2.18 -2.40
CA SER A 196 4.42 -3.49 -2.24
C SER A 196 5.23 -4.42 -1.34
N ARG A 197 4.52 -5.35 -0.71
CA ARG A 197 5.14 -6.51 -0.06
C ARG A 197 5.80 -7.46 -1.08
N ASN A 198 6.74 -8.27 -0.63
CA ASN A 198 7.35 -9.36 -1.42
C ASN A 198 6.85 -10.76 -1.01
N ASN A 199 7.23 -11.79 -1.77
CA ASN A 199 6.81 -13.18 -1.49
C ASN A 199 7.21 -13.65 -0.08
N TYR A 200 8.37 -13.24 0.44
CA TYR A 200 8.77 -13.58 1.80
C TYR A 200 7.86 -12.96 2.84
N GLN A 201 7.40 -11.73 2.66
CA GLN A 201 6.46 -11.12 3.59
C GLN A 201 5.13 -11.87 3.62
N ASP A 202 4.62 -12.30 2.46
CA ASP A 202 3.44 -13.18 2.39
C ASP A 202 3.68 -14.51 3.12
N ALA A 203 4.81 -15.17 2.86
CA ALA A 203 5.15 -16.45 3.47
C ALA A 203 5.40 -16.37 4.99
N ILE A 204 6.06 -15.33 5.49
CA ILE A 204 6.28 -15.11 6.93
C ILE A 204 4.94 -14.88 7.63
N ASN A 205 4.07 -14.04 7.05
CA ASN A 205 2.76 -13.76 7.62
C ASN A 205 1.91 -15.02 7.73
N GLU A 206 1.83 -15.81 6.65
CA GLU A 206 0.95 -16.98 6.60
C GLU A 206 1.51 -18.18 7.39
N CYS A 207 2.81 -18.47 7.28
CA CYS A 207 3.43 -19.59 8.00
C CYS A 207 3.40 -19.41 9.52
N ALA A 208 3.40 -18.17 10.03
CA ALA A 208 3.24 -17.87 11.45
C ALA A 208 1.94 -18.43 12.06
N TYR A 209 0.94 -18.73 11.23
CA TYR A 209 -0.32 -19.36 11.65
C TYR A 209 -0.45 -20.80 11.16
N LEU A 210 -0.08 -21.10 9.90
CA LEU A 210 -0.23 -22.45 9.35
C LEU A 210 0.54 -23.50 10.16
N THR A 211 1.76 -23.20 10.59
CA THR A 211 2.62 -24.14 11.33
C THR A 211 2.15 -24.41 12.77
N LYS A 212 1.25 -23.56 13.31
CA LYS A 212 0.58 -23.81 14.59
C LYS A 212 -0.55 -24.82 14.49
N GLN A 213 -1.09 -25.02 13.28
CA GLN A 213 -2.22 -25.91 13.02
C GLN A 213 -1.82 -27.20 12.32
N TYR A 214 -0.84 -27.13 11.44
CA TYR A 214 -0.44 -28.21 10.54
C TYR A 214 1.08 -28.38 10.60
N SER A 215 1.52 -29.63 10.54
CA SER A 215 2.94 -30.00 10.55
C SER A 215 3.46 -30.36 9.16
N THR A 216 2.60 -30.78 8.24
CA THR A 216 2.99 -31.24 6.91
C THR A 216 2.29 -30.49 5.78
N PHE A 217 3.06 -30.11 4.77
CA PHE A 217 2.64 -29.25 3.67
C PHE A 217 2.99 -29.85 2.30
N VAL A 218 2.15 -29.53 1.31
CA VAL A 218 2.49 -29.54 -0.11
C VAL A 218 2.17 -28.16 -0.66
N GLN A 219 2.77 -27.74 -1.77
CA GLN A 219 2.42 -26.45 -2.36
C GLN A 219 2.30 -26.49 -3.87
N ILE A 220 1.43 -25.63 -4.39
CA ILE A 220 1.23 -25.37 -5.81
C ILE A 220 1.38 -23.88 -6.10
N ALA A 221 2.11 -23.57 -7.17
CA ALA A 221 2.37 -22.21 -7.61
C ALA A 221 2.45 -22.10 -9.15
N PRO A 222 2.25 -20.91 -9.74
CA PRO A 222 2.42 -20.71 -11.17
C PRO A 222 3.90 -20.74 -11.56
N ASP A 223 4.22 -21.33 -12.72
CA ASP A 223 5.59 -21.52 -13.19
C ASP A 223 6.21 -20.25 -13.80
N TYR A 224 6.42 -19.25 -12.95
CA TYR A 224 7.14 -18.01 -13.26
C TYR A 224 7.66 -17.35 -11.98
N ALA A 225 8.38 -16.23 -12.11
CA ALA A 225 9.10 -15.58 -11.01
C ALA A 225 8.27 -15.36 -9.72
N PHE A 226 7.00 -14.97 -9.83
CA PHE A 226 6.13 -14.81 -8.66
C PHE A 226 5.89 -16.15 -7.93
N GLY A 227 5.53 -17.21 -8.67
CA GLY A 227 5.20 -18.50 -8.06
C GLY A 227 6.43 -19.25 -7.57
N GLN A 228 7.53 -19.22 -8.32
CA GLN A 228 8.82 -19.79 -7.88
C GLN A 228 9.36 -19.07 -6.64
N GLY A 229 9.28 -17.73 -6.62
CA GLY A 229 9.65 -16.91 -5.46
C GLY A 229 8.79 -17.19 -4.23
N SER A 230 7.47 -17.35 -4.40
CA SER A 230 6.57 -17.77 -3.33
C SER A 230 6.89 -19.17 -2.83
N ALA A 231 7.04 -20.16 -3.71
CA ALA A 231 7.33 -21.53 -3.31
C ALA A 231 8.62 -21.62 -2.47
N ALA A 232 9.68 -20.92 -2.90
CA ALA A 232 10.92 -20.82 -2.13
C ALA A 232 10.70 -20.16 -0.76
N ALA A 233 9.97 -19.05 -0.72
CA ALA A 233 9.70 -18.31 0.51
C ALA A 233 8.84 -19.09 1.52
N PHE A 234 7.77 -19.75 1.07
CA PHE A 234 6.92 -20.61 1.89
C PHE A 234 7.69 -21.82 2.41
N ARG A 235 8.53 -22.42 1.56
CA ARG A 235 9.40 -23.53 1.97
C ARG A 235 10.35 -23.11 3.08
N ASP A 236 11.04 -21.98 2.93
CA ASP A 236 11.94 -21.46 3.95
C ASP A 236 11.19 -21.09 5.24
N SER A 237 10.18 -20.23 5.14
CA SER A 237 9.40 -19.71 6.27
C SER A 237 8.72 -20.82 7.08
N CYS A 238 7.94 -21.69 6.44
CA CYS A 238 7.23 -22.75 7.15
C CYS A 238 8.20 -23.79 7.70
N THR A 239 9.34 -24.07 7.06
CA THR A 239 10.35 -24.99 7.61
C THR A 239 11.04 -24.39 8.84
N LEU A 240 11.36 -23.09 8.80
CA LEU A 240 11.92 -22.38 9.96
C LEU A 240 10.99 -22.45 11.17
N ASP A 241 9.69 -22.38 10.93
CA ASP A 241 8.63 -22.48 11.94
C ASP A 241 8.27 -23.94 12.33
N GLY A 242 8.99 -24.94 11.82
CA GLY A 242 8.85 -26.35 12.19
C GLY A 242 7.93 -27.20 11.31
N GLY A 243 7.40 -26.63 10.23
CA GLY A 243 6.68 -27.34 9.18
C GLY A 243 7.59 -28.21 8.31
N THR A 244 7.00 -29.19 7.61
CA THR A 244 7.71 -30.07 6.69
C THR A 244 6.97 -30.18 5.36
N PHE A 245 7.66 -29.96 4.25
CA PHE A 245 7.12 -30.22 2.92
C PHE A 245 7.36 -31.68 2.54
N VAL A 246 6.28 -32.43 2.30
CA VAL A 246 6.35 -33.89 2.09
C VAL A 246 6.73 -34.31 0.67
N VAL A 247 6.64 -33.38 -0.28
CA VAL A 247 7.02 -33.55 -1.68
C VAL A 247 7.68 -32.28 -2.22
N ASP A 248 8.21 -32.36 -3.44
CA ASP A 248 8.71 -31.20 -4.19
C ASP A 248 7.58 -30.24 -4.58
N ASP A 249 7.97 -29.02 -4.94
CA ASP A 249 7.02 -27.96 -5.32
C ASP A 249 6.32 -28.29 -6.64
N ILE A 250 4.99 -28.09 -6.67
CA ILE A 250 4.19 -28.32 -7.86
C ILE A 250 4.06 -26.99 -8.62
N PHE A 251 4.58 -26.94 -9.84
CA PHE A 251 4.45 -25.78 -10.71
C PHE A 251 3.52 -26.07 -11.89
N ALA A 252 2.62 -25.13 -12.16
CA ALA A 252 1.70 -25.19 -13.30
C ALA A 252 1.85 -23.93 -14.17
N PRO A 253 1.76 -24.03 -15.51
CA PRO A 253 1.75 -22.85 -16.38
C PRO A 253 0.69 -21.82 -15.96
N LEU A 254 0.98 -20.53 -16.10
CA LEU A 254 0.06 -19.45 -15.68
C LEU A 254 -1.30 -19.52 -16.40
N ASP A 255 -1.31 -19.98 -17.65
CA ASP A 255 -2.49 -20.15 -18.50
C ASP A 255 -3.19 -21.51 -18.32
N THR A 256 -2.81 -22.28 -17.30
CA THR A 256 -3.47 -23.55 -16.97
C THR A 256 -4.96 -23.33 -16.72
N THR A 257 -5.79 -24.09 -17.43
CA THR A 257 -7.25 -24.13 -17.22
C THR A 257 -7.75 -25.46 -16.67
N ASP A 258 -6.95 -26.52 -16.78
CA ASP A 258 -7.24 -27.85 -16.24
C ASP A 258 -6.23 -28.16 -15.13
N PHE A 259 -6.71 -28.10 -13.88
CA PHE A 259 -5.88 -28.32 -12.69
C PHE A 259 -5.98 -29.75 -12.14
N THR A 260 -6.78 -30.63 -12.74
CA THR A 260 -6.96 -32.01 -12.28
C THR A 260 -5.63 -32.75 -12.04
N PRO A 261 -4.66 -32.80 -12.98
CA PRO A 261 -3.41 -33.54 -12.76
C PRO A 261 -2.52 -32.97 -11.65
N TYR A 262 -2.65 -31.67 -11.35
CA TYR A 262 -1.90 -31.04 -10.26
C TYR A 262 -2.58 -31.29 -8.91
N MET A 263 -3.91 -31.26 -8.87
CA MET A 263 -4.68 -31.59 -7.68
C MET A 263 -4.59 -33.08 -7.31
N GLU A 264 -4.43 -33.98 -8.29
CA GLU A 264 -4.09 -35.38 -8.03
C GLU A 264 -2.72 -35.51 -7.32
N GLN A 265 -1.72 -34.74 -7.74
CA GLN A 265 -0.41 -34.72 -7.06
C GLN A 265 -0.52 -34.16 -5.63
N VAL A 266 -1.28 -33.09 -5.44
CA VAL A 266 -1.58 -32.51 -4.13
C VAL A 266 -2.23 -33.56 -3.23
N LEU A 267 -3.29 -34.24 -3.69
CA LEU A 267 -3.99 -35.26 -2.91
C LEU A 267 -3.08 -36.45 -2.56
N ASN A 268 -2.30 -36.92 -3.54
CA ASN A 268 -1.39 -38.07 -3.36
C ASN A 268 -0.20 -37.75 -2.44
N SER A 269 0.08 -36.48 -2.14
CA SER A 269 1.13 -36.10 -1.20
C SER A 269 0.83 -36.55 0.24
N GLY A 270 -0.45 -36.65 0.60
CA GLY A 270 -0.88 -36.99 1.96
C GLY A 270 -0.55 -35.94 3.03
N ALA A 271 -0.23 -34.69 2.64
CA ALA A 271 0.01 -33.60 3.58
C ALA A 271 -1.26 -33.23 4.37
N GLU A 272 -1.10 -32.55 5.49
CA GLU A 272 -2.23 -32.01 6.27
C GLU A 272 -2.81 -30.75 5.60
N ALA A 273 -1.98 -29.93 4.98
CA ALA A 273 -2.39 -28.72 4.27
C ALA A 273 -1.70 -28.58 2.91
N TYR A 274 -2.40 -27.94 1.96
CA TYR A 274 -1.84 -27.55 0.67
C TYR A 274 -1.79 -26.03 0.56
N ILE A 275 -0.60 -25.50 0.35
CA ILE A 275 -0.38 -24.07 0.17
C ILE A 275 -0.62 -23.71 -1.29
N VAL A 276 -1.46 -22.71 -1.53
CA VAL A 276 -1.77 -22.23 -2.88
C VAL A 276 -1.23 -20.82 -3.05
N THR A 277 -0.32 -20.65 -4.01
CA THR A 277 0.02 -19.34 -4.55
C THR A 277 -0.60 -19.23 -5.93
N TRP A 278 -1.57 -18.33 -6.13
CA TRP A 278 -2.09 -18.02 -7.47
C TRP A 278 -2.64 -16.61 -7.55
N ALA A 279 -2.57 -16.01 -8.74
CA ALA A 279 -3.07 -14.67 -9.02
C ALA A 279 -3.82 -14.67 -10.36
N GLY A 280 -4.92 -13.91 -10.43
CA GLY A 280 -5.75 -13.80 -11.63
C GLY A 280 -6.63 -15.03 -11.91
N GLY A 281 -7.09 -15.14 -13.17
CA GLY A 281 -8.20 -16.02 -13.55
C GLY A 281 -8.01 -17.53 -13.32
N GLY A 282 -6.78 -18.02 -13.19
CA GLY A 282 -6.51 -19.44 -12.97
C GLY A 282 -6.86 -19.97 -11.57
N PHE A 283 -7.09 -19.08 -10.58
CA PHE A 283 -7.46 -19.50 -9.23
C PHE A 283 -8.82 -20.23 -9.20
N VAL A 284 -9.76 -19.77 -10.03
CA VAL A 284 -11.11 -20.33 -10.17
C VAL A 284 -11.09 -21.81 -10.58
N PRO A 285 -10.51 -22.19 -11.75
CA PRO A 285 -10.43 -23.59 -12.14
C PRO A 285 -9.55 -24.44 -11.21
N LEU A 286 -8.53 -23.85 -10.55
CA LEU A 286 -7.73 -24.53 -9.53
C LEU A 286 -8.61 -25.00 -8.36
N MET A 287 -9.37 -24.09 -7.76
CA MET A 287 -10.25 -24.41 -6.62
C MET A 287 -11.40 -25.34 -7.00
N GLN A 288 -11.91 -25.23 -8.23
CA GLN A 288 -12.91 -26.17 -8.75
C GLN A 288 -12.34 -27.59 -8.83
N ALA A 289 -11.14 -27.77 -9.41
CA ALA A 289 -10.49 -29.08 -9.47
C ALA A 289 -10.18 -29.66 -8.08
N ALA A 290 -9.75 -28.81 -7.13
CA ALA A 290 -9.50 -29.20 -5.75
C ALA A 290 -10.77 -29.73 -5.07
N THR A 291 -11.92 -29.10 -5.34
CA THR A 291 -13.23 -29.52 -4.83
C THR A 291 -13.70 -30.82 -5.48
N ASP A 292 -13.63 -30.91 -6.81
CA ASP A 292 -14.11 -32.07 -7.57
C ASP A 292 -13.34 -33.37 -7.25
N LEU A 293 -12.05 -33.25 -6.91
CA LEU A 293 -11.21 -34.36 -6.50
C LEU A 293 -11.23 -34.65 -4.98
N GLY A 294 -11.97 -33.88 -4.19
CA GLY A 294 -12.06 -34.06 -2.72
C GLY A 294 -10.81 -33.62 -1.95
N VAL A 295 -9.94 -32.80 -2.55
CA VAL A 295 -8.76 -32.22 -1.86
C VAL A 295 -9.22 -31.36 -0.69
N THR A 296 -10.24 -30.52 -0.90
CA THR A 296 -10.80 -29.64 0.13
C THR A 296 -11.48 -30.38 1.28
N GLU A 297 -11.84 -31.65 1.09
CA GLU A 297 -12.44 -32.51 2.13
C GLU A 297 -11.39 -33.21 3.00
N THR A 298 -10.17 -33.37 2.50
CA THR A 298 -9.12 -34.19 3.10
C THR A 298 -7.92 -33.38 3.59
N MET A 299 -7.67 -32.21 3.01
CA MET A 299 -6.53 -31.36 3.30
C MET A 299 -7.00 -29.92 3.55
N ALA A 300 -6.34 -29.22 4.47
CA ALA A 300 -6.62 -27.82 4.72
C ALA A 300 -6.03 -26.92 3.62
N LEU A 301 -6.78 -25.90 3.20
CA LEU A 301 -6.27 -24.87 2.30
C LEU A 301 -5.36 -23.91 3.09
N GLY A 302 -4.08 -23.88 2.75
CA GLY A 302 -3.12 -22.88 3.21
C GLY A 302 -3.02 -21.73 2.22
N ALA A 303 -4.03 -20.88 2.17
CA ALA A 303 -4.03 -19.71 1.29
C ALA A 303 -4.39 -18.46 2.09
N THR A 304 -3.61 -17.41 1.89
CA THR A 304 -3.96 -16.06 2.35
C THR A 304 -5.34 -15.68 1.85
N PHE A 305 -6.07 -14.85 2.59
CA PHE A 305 -7.31 -14.29 2.08
C PHE A 305 -7.07 -13.45 0.82
N ILE A 306 -8.02 -13.56 -0.11
CA ILE A 306 -7.96 -12.98 -1.45
C ILE A 306 -8.86 -11.74 -1.55
N ASP A 307 -9.04 -11.23 -2.77
CA ASP A 307 -9.82 -10.02 -3.03
C ASP A 307 -11.30 -10.16 -2.64
N ASN A 308 -11.91 -9.04 -2.32
CA ASN A 308 -13.28 -8.98 -1.80
C ASN A 308 -14.32 -9.52 -2.79
N VAL A 309 -14.03 -9.53 -4.10
CA VAL A 309 -14.94 -10.02 -5.13
C VAL A 309 -14.95 -11.55 -5.16
N LEU A 310 -13.78 -12.18 -5.04
CA LEU A 310 -13.63 -13.63 -5.09
C LEU A 310 -13.89 -14.31 -3.74
N MET A 311 -13.73 -13.62 -2.62
CA MET A 311 -13.96 -14.20 -1.28
C MET A 311 -15.34 -14.87 -1.12
N PRO A 312 -16.49 -14.23 -1.42
CA PRO A 312 -17.81 -14.86 -1.31
C PRO A 312 -18.02 -16.08 -2.22
N ILE A 313 -17.25 -16.20 -3.30
CA ILE A 313 -17.38 -17.28 -4.29
C ILE A 313 -16.67 -18.54 -3.78
N TRP A 314 -15.49 -18.42 -3.19
CA TRP A 314 -14.61 -19.56 -2.88
C TRP A 314 -14.57 -19.95 -1.40
N TYR A 315 -14.84 -19.00 -0.50
CA TYR A 315 -14.63 -19.18 0.93
C TYR A 315 -15.91 -19.49 1.71
N GLY A 316 -17.00 -19.86 1.03
CA GLY A 316 -18.29 -20.19 1.67
C GLY A 316 -18.18 -21.22 2.80
N ASN A 317 -17.34 -22.25 2.60
CA ASN A 317 -17.07 -23.30 3.59
C ASN A 317 -15.93 -22.96 4.57
N ALA A 318 -15.27 -21.81 4.39
CA ALA A 318 -14.17 -21.35 5.22
C ALA A 318 -14.61 -20.34 6.28
N LEU A 319 -15.92 -20.08 6.45
CA LEU A 319 -16.43 -19.25 7.54
C LEU A 319 -15.92 -19.76 8.89
N GLY A 320 -15.33 -18.86 9.68
CA GLY A 320 -14.69 -19.14 10.96
C GLY A 320 -13.20 -19.43 10.86
N SER A 321 -12.64 -19.64 9.66
CA SER A 321 -11.19 -19.80 9.46
C SER A 321 -10.43 -18.52 9.77
N THR A 322 -9.17 -18.67 10.13
CA THR A 322 -8.22 -17.58 10.38
C THR A 322 -7.04 -17.77 9.43
N SER A 323 -6.59 -16.69 8.79
CA SER A 323 -5.48 -16.71 7.83
C SER A 323 -4.92 -15.30 7.66
N GLY A 324 -3.77 -15.19 7.03
CA GLY A 324 -3.14 -13.94 6.68
C GLY A 324 -3.85 -13.21 5.54
N ILE A 325 -3.80 -11.89 5.60
CA ILE A 325 -4.11 -11.01 4.49
C ILE A 325 -3.10 -9.87 4.47
N LEU A 326 -2.70 -9.47 3.28
CA LEU A 326 -1.74 -8.38 3.14
C LEU A 326 -2.31 -7.01 3.52
N TYR A 327 -3.59 -6.80 3.27
CA TYR A 327 -4.35 -5.60 3.60
C TYR A 327 -5.84 -5.90 3.45
N HIS A 328 -6.61 -5.49 4.44
CA HIS A 328 -8.04 -5.29 4.32
C HIS A 328 -8.37 -3.96 4.98
N TRP A 329 -9.24 -3.17 4.37
CA TRP A 329 -9.56 -1.80 4.81
C TRP A 329 -10.06 -1.71 6.26
N SER A 330 -10.62 -2.78 6.81
CA SER A 330 -11.14 -2.81 8.17
C SER A 330 -10.08 -3.09 9.24
N ALA A 331 -8.88 -3.56 8.85
CA ALA A 331 -7.84 -3.98 9.79
C ALA A 331 -6.99 -2.81 10.33
N PRO A 332 -6.43 -1.92 9.49
CA PRO A 332 -5.69 -0.77 10.00
C PRO A 332 -6.61 0.29 10.63
N ASN A 333 -6.14 0.90 11.70
CA ASN A 333 -6.83 2.00 12.38
C ASN A 333 -5.94 3.25 12.42
N ASN A 334 -5.94 4.02 11.34
CA ASN A 334 -5.19 5.27 11.21
C ASN A 334 -5.86 6.21 10.20
N VAL A 335 -5.46 7.48 10.24
CA VAL A 335 -6.05 8.56 9.42
C VAL A 335 -5.86 8.37 7.92
N VAL A 336 -4.78 7.72 7.49
CA VAL A 336 -4.47 7.50 6.08
C VAL A 336 -5.42 6.43 5.51
N ASN A 337 -5.64 5.35 6.27
CA ASN A 337 -6.62 4.31 5.92
C ASN A 337 -8.05 4.86 5.94
N ASP A 338 -8.38 5.70 6.93
CA ASP A 338 -9.68 6.34 7.02
C ASP A 338 -9.97 7.22 5.81
N PHE A 339 -8.97 7.98 5.34
CA PHE A 339 -9.06 8.73 4.10
C PHE A 339 -9.31 7.81 2.91
N LEU A 340 -8.44 6.80 2.71
CA LEU A 340 -8.53 5.89 1.56
C LEU A 340 -9.90 5.22 1.46
N LYS A 341 -10.39 4.64 2.57
CA LYS A 341 -11.66 3.91 2.56
C LYS A 341 -12.86 4.83 2.39
N THR A 342 -12.83 6.02 2.98
CA THR A 342 -13.94 6.99 2.89
C THR A 342 -14.05 7.55 1.49
N GLU A 343 -12.93 8.04 0.93
CA GLU A 343 -12.91 8.65 -0.39
C GLU A 343 -13.17 7.62 -1.48
N GLN A 344 -12.59 6.42 -1.39
CA GLN A 344 -12.84 5.39 -2.38
C GLN A 344 -14.31 4.96 -2.38
N LYS A 345 -14.92 4.77 -1.20
CA LYS A 345 -16.34 4.43 -1.11
C LYS A 345 -17.22 5.54 -1.67
N ALA A 346 -16.94 6.80 -1.33
CA ALA A 346 -17.73 7.94 -1.76
C ALA A 346 -17.69 8.16 -3.27
N ARG A 347 -16.51 8.01 -3.89
CA ARG A 347 -16.28 8.40 -5.30
C ARG A 347 -16.34 7.23 -6.29
N TYR A 348 -16.00 6.03 -5.83
CA TYR A 348 -15.95 4.81 -6.67
C TYR A 348 -17.02 3.77 -6.29
N GLY A 349 -17.69 3.93 -5.13
CA GLY A 349 -18.76 3.03 -4.68
C GLY A 349 -18.28 1.72 -4.04
N THR A 350 -16.97 1.47 -4.06
CA THR A 350 -16.32 0.26 -3.54
C THR A 350 -15.36 0.60 -2.41
N MET A 351 -15.11 -0.36 -1.52
CA MET A 351 -14.04 -0.25 -0.54
C MET A 351 -12.68 -0.54 -1.18
N PRO A 352 -11.58 0.01 -0.66
CA PRO A 352 -10.24 -0.37 -1.08
C PRO A 352 -9.99 -1.85 -0.76
N ASP A 353 -9.44 -2.55 -1.73
CA ASP A 353 -9.16 -3.99 -1.68
C ASP A 353 -7.65 -4.23 -1.51
N LEU A 354 -7.18 -5.49 -1.59
CA LEU A 354 -5.83 -5.96 -1.33
C LEU A 354 -4.73 -4.94 -1.67
N PHE A 355 -4.70 -4.46 -2.90
CA PHE A 355 -3.63 -3.61 -3.42
C PHE A 355 -3.88 -2.10 -3.27
N GLY A 356 -4.99 -1.70 -2.65
CA GLY A 356 -5.31 -0.29 -2.42
C GLY A 356 -4.27 0.41 -1.54
N ALA A 357 -3.76 -0.28 -0.52
CA ALA A 357 -2.67 0.28 0.29
C ALA A 357 -1.37 0.48 -0.51
N ASP A 358 -1.04 -0.45 -1.41
CA ASP A 358 0.19 -0.40 -2.22
C ASP A 358 0.17 0.80 -3.18
N GLY A 359 -0.97 1.05 -3.85
CA GLY A 359 -1.15 2.19 -4.74
C GLY A 359 -1.06 3.54 -4.01
N MET A 360 -1.73 3.67 -2.86
CA MET A 360 -1.65 4.89 -2.05
C MET A 360 -0.23 5.11 -1.48
N ASN A 361 0.43 4.05 -1.01
CA ASN A 361 1.81 4.14 -0.53
C ASN A 361 2.78 4.60 -1.63
N ALA A 362 2.60 4.13 -2.88
CA ALA A 362 3.44 4.56 -4.00
C ALA A 362 3.33 6.07 -4.24
N ALA A 363 2.11 6.62 -4.19
CA ALA A 363 1.89 8.06 -4.33
C ALA A 363 2.46 8.86 -3.15
N ILE A 364 2.28 8.38 -1.91
CA ILE A 364 2.84 9.05 -0.72
C ILE A 364 4.36 9.06 -0.78
N MET A 365 5.00 7.91 -1.03
CA MET A 365 6.46 7.81 -1.15
C MET A 365 7.00 8.78 -2.22
N LEU A 366 6.37 8.82 -3.39
CA LEU A 366 6.72 9.72 -4.48
C LEU A 366 6.70 11.19 -4.02
N VAL A 367 5.58 11.63 -3.44
CA VAL A 367 5.41 13.03 -3.03
C VAL A 367 6.34 13.41 -1.87
N GLU A 368 6.56 12.51 -0.90
CA GLU A 368 7.50 12.75 0.20
C GLU A 368 8.95 12.82 -0.29
N GLY A 369 9.31 12.04 -1.32
CA GLY A 369 10.61 12.18 -2.00
C GLY A 369 10.79 13.53 -2.69
N LEU A 370 9.75 13.99 -3.41
CA LEU A 370 9.77 15.31 -4.03
C LEU A 370 9.87 16.44 -3.00
N LYS A 371 9.15 16.35 -1.87
CA LYS A 371 9.29 17.31 -0.76
C LYS A 371 10.71 17.32 -0.20
N SER A 372 11.28 16.13 0.04
CA SER A 372 12.62 15.97 0.62
C SER A 372 13.74 16.51 -0.27
N THR A 373 13.54 16.46 -1.59
CA THR A 373 14.47 16.97 -2.60
C THR A 373 14.18 18.41 -3.02
N SER A 374 13.19 19.07 -2.41
CA SER A 374 12.72 20.41 -2.81
C SER A 374 12.31 20.48 -4.29
N GLY A 375 11.78 19.39 -4.83
CA GLY A 375 11.28 19.29 -6.21
C GLY A 375 12.34 18.85 -7.23
N ASP A 376 13.56 18.52 -6.82
CA ASP A 376 14.54 17.88 -7.70
C ASP A 376 14.12 16.44 -8.00
N ALA A 377 13.47 16.26 -9.14
CA ALA A 377 13.00 14.97 -9.61
C ALA A 377 14.05 14.17 -10.40
N SER A 378 15.34 14.53 -10.31
CA SER A 378 16.41 13.72 -10.91
C SER A 378 16.53 12.37 -10.22
N GLY A 379 16.92 11.34 -10.98
CA GLY A 379 17.03 9.98 -10.45
C GLY A 379 17.98 9.89 -9.25
N GLU A 380 19.11 10.59 -9.30
CA GLU A 380 20.08 10.62 -8.19
C GLU A 380 19.49 11.24 -6.92
N ALA A 381 18.80 12.39 -7.03
CA ALA A 381 18.18 13.05 -5.90
C ALA A 381 17.10 12.18 -5.24
N LEU A 382 16.28 11.52 -6.05
CA LEU A 382 15.19 10.67 -5.56
C LEU A 382 15.66 9.36 -4.98
N ILE A 383 16.67 8.69 -5.56
CA ILE A 383 17.28 7.51 -4.94
C ILE A 383 17.78 7.86 -3.54
N ALA A 384 18.52 8.96 -3.42
CA ALA A 384 19.05 9.40 -2.13
C ALA A 384 17.95 9.77 -1.13
N ALA A 385 16.80 10.27 -1.61
CA ALA A 385 15.66 10.58 -0.75
C ALA A 385 14.89 9.33 -0.32
N PHE A 386 14.73 8.34 -1.21
CA PHE A 386 13.96 7.13 -0.94
C PHE A 386 14.70 6.12 -0.06
N GLU A 387 16.02 6.02 -0.16
CA GLU A 387 16.81 5.08 0.63
C GLU A 387 16.73 5.41 2.13
N GLY A 388 16.14 4.51 2.93
CA GLY A 388 15.91 4.75 4.35
C GLY A 388 14.70 5.62 4.69
N MET A 389 13.87 5.98 3.69
CA MET A 389 12.67 6.79 3.91
C MET A 389 11.66 6.08 4.82
N SER A 390 11.05 6.85 5.73
CA SER A 390 9.89 6.44 6.52
C SER A 390 8.72 7.38 6.27
N PHE A 391 7.51 6.84 6.08
CA PHE A 391 6.29 7.61 5.92
C PHE A 391 5.07 6.88 6.49
N GLU A 392 4.00 7.62 6.78
CA GLU A 392 2.72 7.04 7.22
C GLU A 392 1.86 6.69 6.02
N GLY A 393 1.47 5.42 5.91
CA GLY A 393 0.58 4.89 4.87
C GLY A 393 -0.72 4.30 5.43
N PRO A 394 -1.61 3.74 4.59
CA PRO A 394 -2.84 3.10 5.04
C PRO A 394 -2.60 1.97 6.04
N LYS A 395 -1.42 1.35 6.01
CA LYS A 395 -1.04 0.25 6.90
C LYS A 395 -0.25 0.71 8.13
N GLY A 396 -0.19 2.02 8.39
CA GLY A 396 0.70 2.63 9.39
C GLY A 396 2.07 2.96 8.79
N THR A 397 3.09 3.05 9.64
CA THR A 397 4.44 3.41 9.23
C THR A 397 5.03 2.38 8.25
N VAL A 398 5.46 2.87 7.09
CA VAL A 398 6.23 2.12 6.09
C VAL A 398 7.68 2.60 6.16
N ASN A 399 8.63 1.65 6.19
CA ASN A 399 10.07 1.95 6.17
C ASN A 399 10.69 1.32 4.92
N ILE A 400 11.31 2.14 4.07
CA ILE A 400 12.08 1.68 2.92
C ILE A 400 13.46 1.27 3.40
N ARG A 401 13.74 -0.03 3.40
CA ARG A 401 15.02 -0.58 3.85
C ARG A 401 16.15 -0.16 2.92
N SER A 402 17.21 0.44 3.47
CA SER A 402 18.33 0.98 2.69
C SER A 402 19.12 -0.08 1.90
N GLU A 403 19.20 -1.28 2.47
CA GLU A 403 20.06 -2.35 1.98
C GLU A 403 19.61 -2.83 0.60
N ASP A 404 18.30 -3.04 0.43
CA ASP A 404 17.69 -3.69 -0.73
C ASP A 404 16.39 -3.04 -1.23
N HIS A 405 16.00 -1.90 -0.68
CA HIS A 405 14.87 -1.07 -1.10
C HIS A 405 13.48 -1.73 -0.92
N VAL A 406 13.38 -2.70 -0.01
CA VAL A 406 12.12 -3.32 0.40
C VAL A 406 11.34 -2.41 1.35
N ALA A 407 10.03 -2.25 1.13
CA ALA A 407 9.13 -1.66 2.11
C ALA A 407 8.82 -2.63 3.25
N ILE A 408 9.36 -2.35 4.44
CA ILE A 408 8.97 -3.00 5.69
C ILE A 408 7.68 -2.35 6.17
N GLN A 409 6.64 -3.17 6.29
CA GLN A 409 5.28 -2.74 6.52
C GLN A 409 4.51 -3.80 7.30
N ASP A 410 3.44 -3.37 7.97
CA ASP A 410 2.54 -4.28 8.67
C ASP A 410 1.80 -5.20 7.69
N MET A 411 1.35 -6.35 8.15
CA MET A 411 0.38 -7.24 7.50
C MET A 411 -0.59 -7.73 8.57
N TYR A 412 -1.63 -8.45 8.17
CA TYR A 412 -2.72 -8.77 9.10
C TYR A 412 -3.01 -10.26 9.09
N ILE A 413 -3.37 -10.77 10.26
CA ILE A 413 -4.07 -12.04 10.43
C ILE A 413 -5.50 -11.69 10.79
N LEU A 414 -6.45 -12.24 10.04
CA LEU A 414 -7.87 -11.99 10.22
C LEU A 414 -8.62 -13.30 10.38
N LYS A 415 -9.83 -13.21 10.94
CA LYS A 415 -10.78 -14.31 11.00
C LYS A 415 -11.97 -14.00 10.09
N LEU A 416 -12.28 -14.91 9.19
CA LEU A 416 -13.43 -14.78 8.30
C LEU A 416 -14.73 -15.02 9.09
N VAL A 417 -15.59 -14.02 9.19
CA VAL A 417 -16.85 -14.08 9.97
C VAL A 417 -18.10 -13.78 9.15
N SER A 418 -17.94 -13.20 7.96
CA SER A 418 -19.03 -12.87 7.03
C SER A 418 -18.55 -12.98 5.59
N LEU A 419 -19.46 -13.25 4.66
CA LEU A 419 -19.22 -13.19 3.20
C LEU A 419 -20.34 -12.44 2.47
N THR A 420 -21.24 -11.81 3.22
CA THR A 420 -22.46 -11.20 2.69
C THR A 420 -22.58 -9.72 3.02
N ASP A 421 -21.58 -9.16 3.69
CA ASP A 421 -21.55 -7.74 4.00
C ASP A 421 -21.39 -6.94 2.68
N PRO A 422 -22.28 -5.98 2.38
CA PRO A 422 -22.26 -5.24 1.11
C PRO A 422 -21.04 -4.32 0.95
N ASP A 423 -20.36 -3.98 2.05
CA ASP A 423 -19.11 -3.23 2.04
C ASP A 423 -17.88 -4.13 2.17
N ALA A 424 -18.08 -5.45 2.00
CA ALA A 424 -17.05 -6.46 2.17
C ALA A 424 -16.40 -6.48 3.56
N ASN A 425 -17.13 -6.09 4.61
CA ASN A 425 -16.63 -6.24 5.98
C ASN A 425 -16.72 -7.70 6.44
N PHE A 426 -15.86 -8.53 5.87
CA PHE A 426 -15.90 -9.99 6.02
C PHE A 426 -15.23 -10.49 7.29
N TYR A 427 -14.43 -9.65 7.95
CA TYR A 427 -13.40 -10.11 8.86
C TYR A 427 -13.50 -9.52 10.26
N GLU A 428 -13.12 -10.34 11.24
CA GLU A 428 -12.73 -9.90 12.58
C GLU A 428 -11.20 -9.82 12.64
N TYR A 429 -10.66 -8.75 13.22
CA TYR A 429 -9.23 -8.58 13.42
C TYR A 429 -8.70 -9.58 14.46
N VAL A 430 -7.55 -10.20 14.17
CA VAL A 430 -6.86 -11.09 15.12
C VAL A 430 -5.56 -10.44 15.59
N GLU A 431 -4.60 -10.25 14.69
CA GLU A 431 -3.33 -9.62 15.00
C GLU A 431 -2.70 -8.94 13.77
N THR A 432 -1.78 -8.02 14.06
CA THR A 432 -0.90 -7.41 13.07
C THR A 432 0.45 -8.11 13.15
N THR A 433 0.96 -8.50 12.00
CA THR A 433 2.34 -8.96 11.85
C THR A 433 3.17 -7.87 11.18
N ARG A 434 4.49 -7.93 11.32
CA ARG A 434 5.41 -7.02 10.63
C ARG A 434 6.57 -7.83 10.07
N PRO A 435 6.36 -8.54 8.94
CA PRO A 435 7.32 -9.50 8.44
C PRO A 435 8.60 -8.82 7.92
N GLU A 436 9.74 -9.35 8.35
CA GLU A 436 11.07 -8.90 7.93
C GLU A 436 11.73 -9.95 7.02
N PRO A 437 11.71 -9.76 5.70
CA PRO A 437 12.30 -10.72 4.76
C PRO A 437 13.83 -10.69 4.84
N PRO A 438 14.51 -11.80 4.49
CA PRO A 438 15.96 -11.82 4.40
C PRO A 438 16.44 -10.91 3.26
N CYS A 439 17.73 -10.61 3.25
CA CYS A 439 18.38 -9.95 2.11
C CYS A 439 18.64 -10.98 1.01
N LEU A 440 18.14 -10.70 -0.20
CA LEU A 440 18.22 -11.59 -1.35
C LEU A 440 19.09 -11.03 -2.49
N LEU A 441 19.89 -10.01 -2.19
CA LEU A 441 20.77 -9.38 -3.16
C LEU A 441 21.75 -10.41 -3.74
N PRO A 442 22.20 -10.23 -5.00
CA PRO A 442 23.22 -11.09 -5.58
C PRO A 442 24.52 -11.04 -4.77
N GLU A 443 25.35 -12.08 -4.87
CA GLU A 443 26.60 -12.19 -4.09
C GLU A 443 27.54 -10.98 -4.25
N SER A 444 27.55 -10.35 -5.44
CA SER A 444 28.30 -9.12 -5.70
C SER A 444 27.88 -7.92 -4.84
N LEU A 445 26.65 -7.93 -4.32
CA LEU A 445 26.05 -6.88 -3.50
C LEU A 445 25.80 -7.33 -2.05
N LYS A 446 26.23 -8.53 -1.66
CA LYS A 446 26.05 -9.06 -0.30
C LYS A 446 26.52 -8.11 0.81
N ALA A 447 27.55 -7.31 0.56
CA ALA A 447 28.02 -6.31 1.52
C ALA A 447 26.96 -5.26 1.87
N ARG A 448 26.03 -4.95 0.96
CA ARG A 448 24.89 -4.06 1.23
C ARG A 448 23.92 -4.65 2.25
N CYS A 449 23.82 -5.96 2.36
CA CYS A 449 22.89 -6.63 3.28
C CYS A 449 23.20 -6.39 4.76
N GLY A 450 24.38 -5.87 5.11
CA GLY A 450 24.74 -5.55 6.49
C GLY A 450 24.60 -6.75 7.42
N SER A 451 23.72 -6.63 8.44
CA SER A 451 23.44 -7.67 9.42
C SER A 451 22.20 -8.52 9.12
N LEU A 452 21.54 -8.30 7.98
CA LEU A 452 20.35 -9.06 7.60
C LEU A 452 20.70 -10.53 7.36
N PRO A 453 19.80 -11.48 7.67
CA PRO A 453 19.90 -12.84 7.17
C PRO A 453 20.04 -12.83 5.65
N TYR A 454 20.98 -13.60 5.10
CA TYR A 454 21.32 -13.57 3.68
C TYR A 454 20.86 -14.86 2.99
N GLY A 455 20.13 -14.73 1.88
CA GLY A 455 19.67 -15.85 1.05
C GLY A 455 18.47 -16.62 1.61
N SER A 456 18.38 -16.76 2.93
CA SER A 456 17.27 -17.40 3.66
C SER A 456 16.98 -16.67 4.97
N LEU A 457 15.81 -16.89 5.56
CA LEU A 457 15.42 -16.38 6.87
C LEU A 457 16.37 -16.84 7.99
N SER A 458 16.93 -18.04 7.87
CA SER A 458 17.93 -18.56 8.81
C SER A 458 19.33 -17.96 8.61
N GLY A 459 19.60 -17.38 7.44
CA GLY A 459 20.92 -16.92 7.01
C GLY A 459 21.95 -18.03 6.79
N GLN A 460 21.50 -19.30 6.78
CA GLN A 460 22.32 -20.49 6.52
C GLN A 460 22.29 -20.91 5.06
#